data_AF-A0A7Y5VCV2-F1
#
_entry.id   AF-A0A7Y5VCV2-F1
#
_cell.length_a   1.000
_cell.length_b   1.000
_cell.length_c   1.000
_cell.angle_alpha   90.00
_cell.angle_beta   90.00
_cell.angle_gamma   90.00
#
_symmetry.space_group_name_H-M   'P 1'
#
loop_
_entity.id
_entity.type
_entity.pdbx_description
1 polymer ?
#
loop_
_entity_poly.entity_id
_entity_poly.type
_entity_poly.pdbx_seq_one_letter_code
_entity_poly.pdbx_strand_id
1 'polypeptide(L)'
;MRKVTLLLVCALMSFANALLAQFPNMDINGNTLYFDPLTRQIGIGVNLVSDPDAMLKVGRGKVQIERTTSNHFLELIDGAASTTSFRLFSDHSATDFDLSPQPGASTAAANLNFFRFTTTTGGGSVNFFRPDGSGLLDARIGLNGQSSYFQTLGGKFGIGTSTPAVSVHAVGNRLRLSTPGDDNRFIEMRTDGNELDLNANGGDLYLHANTGNVQVASFGGHVILGQVATPTDKLEVQGSAKVYGYDAVVHSRNTLDQDFDLIGTYQGWDPNAVYISGYNARNTPGLKNTRNVYVGGAGSETLVVDLMNEKVGVGVLASEIPAAYKLAVDGGIICEELRVRNSAAWPDYVFTDAHNLMSLKEVEQFIAEKGHLPGMPSAAEVEAEGGFQVGDMQRRLVEKVEELTLHTIDVNKRNEELQAQLQQAIQLINQLQQRVEGLEK
;
A
#
# COMPACT_ATOMS: atom_id res chain seq x y z
N MET A 1 -28.65 -94.76 -58.32
CA MET A 1 -27.89 -94.50 -57.08
C MET A 1 -27.88 -93.03 -56.62
N ARG A 2 -27.85 -92.00 -57.49
CA ARG A 2 -27.85 -90.58 -57.07
C ARG A 2 -29.09 -90.07 -56.27
N LYS A 3 -30.28 -90.66 -56.43
CA LYS A 3 -31.49 -90.25 -55.68
C LYS A 3 -31.54 -90.76 -54.23
N VAL A 4 -30.92 -91.90 -53.93
CA VAL A 4 -30.95 -92.50 -52.58
C VAL A 4 -29.97 -91.79 -51.64
N THR A 5 -28.82 -91.34 -52.17
CA THR A 5 -27.86 -90.53 -51.39
C THR A 5 -28.43 -89.16 -51.03
N LEU A 6 -29.20 -88.52 -51.92
CA LEU A 6 -29.84 -87.23 -51.65
C LEU A 6 -30.96 -87.33 -50.59
N LEU A 7 -31.76 -88.40 -50.64
CA LEU A 7 -32.80 -88.67 -49.63
C LEU A 7 -32.22 -89.00 -48.26
N LEU A 8 -31.10 -89.74 -48.20
CA LEU A 8 -30.42 -90.03 -46.94
C LEU A 8 -29.79 -88.77 -46.33
N VAL A 9 -29.20 -87.90 -47.15
CA VAL A 9 -28.65 -86.60 -46.71
C VAL A 9 -29.77 -85.66 -46.23
N CYS A 10 -30.91 -85.59 -46.93
CA CYS A 10 -32.07 -84.82 -46.47
C CYS A 10 -32.70 -85.38 -45.18
N ALA A 11 -32.77 -86.71 -45.02
CA ALA A 11 -33.27 -87.33 -43.81
C ALA A 11 -32.33 -87.14 -42.61
N LEU A 12 -31.01 -87.24 -42.83
CA LEU A 12 -30.00 -86.93 -41.80
C LEU A 12 -29.99 -85.43 -41.43
N MET A 13 -30.17 -84.53 -42.40
CA MET A 13 -30.33 -83.09 -42.12
C MET A 13 -31.64 -82.78 -41.39
N SER A 14 -32.74 -83.45 -41.74
CA SER A 14 -34.03 -83.30 -41.05
C SER A 14 -33.99 -83.88 -39.62
N PHE A 15 -33.26 -84.98 -39.40
CA PHE A 15 -33.09 -85.59 -38.09
C PHE A 15 -32.12 -84.79 -37.21
N ALA A 16 -31.05 -84.24 -37.79
CA ALA A 16 -30.16 -83.31 -37.10
C ALA A 16 -30.90 -82.02 -36.68
N ASN A 17 -31.72 -81.44 -37.56
CA ASN A 17 -32.54 -80.27 -37.22
C ASN A 17 -33.62 -80.59 -36.17
N ALA A 18 -34.19 -81.80 -36.18
CA ALA A 18 -35.16 -82.22 -35.16
C ALA A 18 -34.51 -82.50 -33.79
N LEU A 19 -33.27 -83.00 -33.77
CA LEU A 19 -32.52 -83.27 -32.54
C LEU A 19 -32.04 -81.97 -31.86
N LEU A 20 -31.64 -80.96 -32.65
CA LEU A 20 -31.36 -79.63 -32.12
C LEU A 20 -32.61 -78.93 -31.57
N ALA A 21 -33.81 -79.26 -32.07
CA ALA A 21 -35.07 -78.69 -31.59
C ALA A 21 -35.60 -79.34 -30.29
N GLN A 22 -35.04 -80.48 -29.84
CA GLN A 22 -35.50 -81.20 -28.64
C GLN A 22 -34.86 -80.75 -27.32
N PHE A 23 -33.84 -79.89 -27.36
CA PHE A 23 -33.24 -79.29 -26.17
C PHE A 23 -33.14 -77.75 -26.31
N PRO A 24 -34.27 -77.03 -26.52
CA PRO A 24 -34.22 -75.56 -26.62
C PRO A 24 -33.81 -74.90 -25.30
N ASN A 25 -33.99 -75.65 -24.20
CA ASN A 25 -33.81 -75.20 -22.84
C ASN A 25 -32.91 -76.19 -22.10
N MET A 26 -31.79 -75.72 -21.58
CA MET A 26 -30.91 -76.51 -20.71
C MET A 26 -31.11 -76.01 -19.28
N ASP A 27 -31.54 -76.88 -18.36
CA ASP A 27 -31.59 -76.54 -16.94
C ASP A 27 -30.19 -76.75 -16.35
N ILE A 28 -29.57 -75.67 -15.90
CA ILE A 28 -28.28 -75.68 -15.24
C ILE A 28 -28.50 -75.26 -13.79
N ASN A 29 -28.57 -76.23 -12.89
CA ASN A 29 -28.70 -76.03 -11.43
C ASN A 29 -29.87 -75.08 -11.03
N GLY A 30 -31.03 -75.19 -11.69
CA GLY A 30 -32.23 -74.42 -11.34
C GLY A 30 -32.41 -73.12 -12.14
N ASN A 31 -31.53 -72.84 -13.10
CA ASN A 31 -31.69 -71.75 -14.06
C ASN A 31 -31.84 -72.32 -15.47
N THR A 32 -32.94 -71.98 -16.14
CA THR A 32 -33.16 -72.36 -17.53
C THR A 32 -32.37 -71.47 -18.47
N LEU A 33 -31.48 -72.09 -19.25
CA LEU A 33 -30.76 -71.48 -20.37
C LEU A 33 -31.57 -71.70 -21.66
N TYR A 34 -32.12 -70.62 -22.22
CA TYR A 34 -32.91 -70.61 -23.45
C TYR A 34 -32.00 -70.29 -24.64
N PHE A 35 -32.07 -71.12 -25.67
CA PHE A 35 -31.46 -70.84 -26.98
C PHE A 35 -32.57 -70.75 -28.03
N ASP A 36 -32.70 -69.59 -28.66
CA ASP A 36 -33.54 -69.44 -29.85
C ASP A 36 -32.66 -69.46 -31.11
N PRO A 37 -32.62 -70.59 -31.87
CA PRO A 37 -31.79 -70.70 -33.04
C PRO A 37 -32.24 -69.83 -34.23
N LEU A 38 -33.49 -69.35 -34.24
CA LEU A 38 -34.02 -68.49 -35.30
C LEU A 38 -33.60 -67.03 -35.10
N THR A 39 -33.72 -66.54 -33.87
CA THR A 39 -33.36 -65.16 -33.51
C THR A 39 -31.90 -65.04 -33.03
N ARG A 40 -31.20 -66.17 -32.84
CA ARG A 40 -29.83 -66.28 -32.32
C ARG A 40 -29.66 -65.66 -30.93
N GLN A 41 -30.72 -65.69 -30.13
CA GLN A 41 -30.73 -65.11 -28.79
C GLN A 41 -30.39 -66.17 -27.73
N ILE A 42 -29.72 -65.73 -26.67
CA ILE A 42 -29.38 -66.53 -25.49
C ILE A 42 -30.04 -65.89 -24.26
N GLY A 43 -30.88 -66.66 -23.55
CA GLY A 43 -31.57 -66.20 -22.34
C GLY A 43 -31.19 -67.03 -21.12
N ILE A 44 -30.91 -66.41 -19.98
CA ILE A 44 -30.67 -67.11 -18.71
C ILE A 44 -31.75 -66.67 -17.72
N GLY A 45 -32.65 -67.58 -17.33
CA GLY A 45 -33.70 -67.30 -16.33
C GLY A 45 -34.87 -66.43 -16.83
N VAL A 46 -35.01 -66.22 -18.15
CA VAL A 46 -36.06 -65.40 -18.79
C VAL A 46 -36.52 -66.00 -20.12
N ASN A 47 -37.81 -65.84 -20.44
CA ASN A 47 -38.36 -66.17 -21.75
C ASN A 47 -37.99 -65.08 -22.78
N LEU A 48 -37.49 -65.49 -23.95
CA LEU A 48 -36.86 -64.64 -24.98
C LEU A 48 -37.83 -63.79 -25.83
N VAL A 49 -39.13 -63.75 -25.54
CA VAL A 49 -40.13 -63.17 -26.46
C VAL A 49 -40.34 -61.65 -26.33
N SER A 50 -39.80 -60.98 -25.29
CA SER A 50 -40.21 -59.59 -24.98
C SER A 50 -39.42 -58.47 -25.68
N ASP A 51 -38.24 -58.75 -26.24
CA ASP A 51 -37.39 -57.74 -26.90
C ASP A 51 -36.63 -58.42 -28.07
N PRO A 52 -37.05 -58.20 -29.33
CA PRO A 52 -36.46 -58.88 -30.49
C PRO A 52 -35.02 -58.45 -30.78
N ASP A 53 -34.56 -57.32 -30.23
CA ASP A 53 -33.23 -56.77 -30.51
C ASP A 53 -32.16 -57.18 -29.47
N ALA A 54 -32.56 -57.86 -28.38
CA ALA A 54 -31.67 -58.28 -27.30
C ALA A 54 -31.06 -59.68 -27.56
N MET A 55 -29.75 -59.75 -27.84
CA MET A 55 -29.06 -61.02 -28.10
C MET A 55 -28.70 -61.84 -26.84
N LEU A 56 -28.51 -61.17 -25.69
CA LEU A 56 -28.26 -61.81 -24.40
C LEU A 56 -29.14 -61.16 -23.33
N LYS A 57 -29.98 -61.95 -22.66
CA LYS A 57 -30.84 -61.48 -21.57
C LYS A 57 -30.65 -62.35 -20.34
N VAL A 58 -30.32 -61.73 -19.21
CA VAL A 58 -30.22 -62.41 -17.91
C VAL A 58 -31.33 -61.89 -17.01
N GLY A 59 -32.27 -62.76 -16.65
CA GLY A 59 -33.33 -62.45 -15.69
C GLY A 59 -32.92 -62.82 -14.29
N ARG A 60 -33.12 -61.90 -13.32
CA ARG A 60 -32.87 -62.11 -11.88
C ARG A 60 -31.53 -62.81 -11.59
N GLY A 61 -30.47 -62.05 -11.33
CA GLY A 61 -29.18 -62.62 -10.94
C GLY A 61 -28.01 -61.66 -11.16
N LYS A 62 -26.79 -62.13 -10.86
CA LYS A 62 -25.53 -61.40 -11.08
C LYS A 62 -24.83 -61.99 -12.30
N VAL A 63 -24.46 -61.14 -13.27
CA VAL A 63 -23.50 -61.53 -14.31
C VAL A 63 -22.10 -61.26 -13.76
N GLN A 64 -21.33 -62.33 -13.57
CA GLN A 64 -19.98 -62.26 -13.04
C GLN A 64 -19.00 -62.86 -14.04
N ILE A 65 -17.99 -62.08 -14.40
CA ILE A 65 -16.88 -62.52 -15.25
C ILE A 65 -15.67 -62.65 -14.33
N GLU A 66 -15.26 -63.88 -14.04
CA GLU A 66 -14.13 -64.22 -13.15
C GLU A 66 -13.09 -65.09 -13.87
N ARG A 67 -11.81 -64.83 -13.60
CA ARG A 67 -10.65 -65.50 -14.21
C ARG A 67 -9.56 -65.64 -13.15
N THR A 68 -8.82 -66.75 -13.20
CA THR A 68 -7.73 -67.10 -12.27
C THR A 68 -6.33 -66.62 -12.70
N THR A 69 -6.23 -65.90 -13.83
CA THR A 69 -4.97 -65.32 -14.37
C THR A 69 -5.22 -63.90 -14.86
N SER A 70 -4.16 -63.15 -15.24
CA SER A 70 -4.21 -61.71 -15.52
C SER A 70 -5.26 -61.27 -16.57
N ASN A 71 -5.92 -60.14 -16.28
CA ASN A 71 -6.85 -59.31 -17.06
C ASN A 71 -8.28 -59.86 -17.31
N HIS A 72 -9.28 -59.05 -16.94
CA HIS A 72 -10.66 -59.11 -17.40
C HIS A 72 -10.91 -57.99 -18.41
N PHE A 73 -11.55 -58.29 -19.54
CA PHE A 73 -12.03 -57.25 -20.45
C PHE A 73 -13.46 -57.55 -20.89
N LEU A 74 -14.29 -56.52 -20.89
CA LEU A 74 -15.53 -56.46 -21.65
C LEU A 74 -15.25 -55.50 -22.80
N GLU A 75 -15.19 -56.01 -24.02
CA GLU A 75 -14.97 -55.21 -25.22
C GLU A 75 -16.27 -55.13 -26.02
N LEU A 76 -16.70 -53.91 -26.32
CA LEU A 76 -17.85 -53.64 -27.17
C LEU A 76 -17.33 -52.95 -28.44
N ILE A 77 -17.40 -53.64 -29.58
CA ILE A 77 -16.95 -53.13 -30.88
C ILE A 77 -18.17 -52.91 -31.76
N ASP A 78 -18.39 -51.68 -32.21
CA ASP A 78 -19.36 -51.37 -33.25
C ASP A 78 -18.63 -51.19 -34.60
N GLY A 79 -19.00 -52.01 -35.59
CA GLY A 79 -18.40 -52.04 -36.92
C GLY A 79 -19.01 -51.06 -37.92
N ALA A 80 -20.05 -50.32 -37.55
CA ALA A 80 -20.72 -49.31 -38.38
C ALA A 80 -20.60 -47.91 -37.75
N ALA A 81 -20.95 -46.85 -38.50
CA ALA A 81 -20.88 -45.46 -38.03
C ALA A 81 -22.01 -45.12 -37.03
N SER A 82 -22.11 -45.87 -35.94
CA SER A 82 -23.16 -45.80 -34.93
C SER A 82 -22.58 -45.58 -33.52
N THR A 83 -23.48 -45.43 -32.54
CA THR A 83 -23.13 -45.17 -31.14
C THR A 83 -23.14 -46.47 -30.33
N THR A 84 -22.00 -46.83 -29.75
CA THR A 84 -21.96 -47.82 -28.66
C THR A 84 -22.29 -47.12 -27.35
N SER A 85 -23.34 -47.54 -26.65
CA SER A 85 -23.70 -46.98 -25.35
C SER A 85 -23.80 -48.07 -24.29
N PHE A 86 -23.14 -47.86 -23.16
CA PHE A 86 -23.45 -48.57 -21.92
C PHE A 86 -24.54 -47.79 -21.18
N ARG A 87 -25.70 -48.41 -20.97
CA ARG A 87 -26.84 -47.79 -20.28
C ARG A 87 -27.20 -48.64 -19.08
N LEU A 88 -27.35 -47.98 -17.93
CA LEU A 88 -27.88 -48.59 -16.72
C LEU A 88 -29.24 -47.96 -16.45
N PHE A 89 -30.26 -48.80 -16.30
CA PHE A 89 -31.62 -48.39 -15.94
C PHE A 89 -32.03 -49.11 -14.68
N SER A 90 -32.75 -48.43 -13.80
CA SER A 90 -33.43 -49.05 -12.66
C SER A 90 -34.86 -48.53 -12.60
N ASP A 91 -35.80 -49.43 -12.36
CA ASP A 91 -37.20 -49.12 -12.04
C ASP A 91 -37.39 -48.81 -10.54
N HIS A 92 -36.33 -48.92 -9.74
CA HIS A 92 -36.27 -48.60 -8.31
C HIS A 92 -35.03 -47.71 -7.97
N SER A 93 -34.98 -47.13 -6.77
CA SER A 93 -34.35 -45.85 -6.39
C SER A 93 -32.89 -45.53 -6.79
N ALA A 94 -32.03 -46.50 -7.15
CA ALA A 94 -30.61 -46.24 -7.41
C ALA A 94 -30.07 -47.05 -8.60
N THR A 95 -29.05 -46.52 -9.25
CA THR A 95 -28.33 -47.16 -10.36
C THR A 95 -26.86 -46.85 -10.17
N ASP A 96 -26.11 -47.82 -9.69
CA ASP A 96 -24.71 -47.62 -9.30
C ASP A 96 -23.75 -48.18 -10.36
N PHE A 97 -22.70 -47.42 -10.64
CA PHE A 97 -21.52 -47.89 -11.36
C PHE A 97 -20.34 -47.85 -10.38
N ASP A 98 -20.07 -48.98 -9.73
CA ASP A 98 -19.03 -49.12 -8.71
C ASP A 98 -17.71 -49.63 -9.31
N LEU A 99 -16.64 -48.89 -9.10
CA LEU A 99 -15.27 -49.28 -9.39
C LEU A 99 -14.49 -49.42 -8.08
N SER A 100 -14.75 -50.50 -7.36
CA SER A 100 -14.05 -50.80 -6.10
C SER A 100 -13.05 -51.95 -6.30
N PRO A 101 -11.75 -51.74 -5.99
CA PRO A 101 -10.80 -52.84 -5.91
C PRO A 101 -11.21 -53.86 -4.84
N GLN A 102 -10.79 -55.11 -4.99
CA GLN A 102 -11.16 -56.14 -4.01
C GLN A 102 -10.64 -55.82 -2.61
N PRO A 103 -11.44 -56.06 -1.56
CA PRO A 103 -10.99 -55.96 -0.17
C PRO A 103 -9.74 -56.81 0.06
N GLY A 104 -8.66 -56.20 0.57
CA GLY A 104 -7.40 -56.89 0.91
C GLY A 104 -6.30 -56.87 -0.16
N ALA A 105 -6.48 -56.18 -1.29
CA ALA A 105 -5.42 -56.02 -2.29
C ALA A 105 -4.26 -55.13 -1.78
N SER A 106 -3.01 -55.59 -1.91
CA SER A 106 -1.80 -54.89 -1.43
C SER A 106 -1.43 -53.64 -2.25
N THR A 107 -1.98 -53.50 -3.45
CA THR A 107 -1.82 -52.35 -4.34
C THR A 107 -3.02 -52.33 -5.26
N ALA A 108 -3.84 -51.29 -5.17
CA ALA A 108 -5.16 -51.26 -5.80
C ALA A 108 -5.48 -49.86 -6.32
N ALA A 109 -5.88 -49.77 -7.58
CA ALA A 109 -6.36 -48.55 -8.21
C ALA A 109 -7.61 -48.85 -9.01
N ALA A 110 -8.58 -47.95 -8.94
CA ALA A 110 -9.76 -47.94 -9.79
C ALA A 110 -9.64 -46.73 -10.72
N ASN A 111 -9.52 -46.97 -12.02
CA ASN A 111 -9.35 -45.92 -13.02
C ASN A 111 -10.49 -46.01 -14.04
N LEU A 112 -11.07 -44.86 -14.38
CA LEU A 112 -11.96 -44.70 -15.53
C LEU A 112 -11.24 -43.82 -16.57
N ASN A 113 -10.77 -44.44 -17.65
CA ASN A 113 -10.01 -43.76 -18.69
C ASN A 113 -10.86 -43.57 -19.95
N PHE A 114 -10.86 -42.35 -20.49
CA PHE A 114 -11.51 -42.02 -21.76
C PHE A 114 -10.45 -41.71 -22.82
N PHE A 115 -10.40 -42.52 -23.88
CA PHE A 115 -9.46 -42.35 -24.98
C PHE A 115 -10.18 -42.02 -26.29
N ARG A 116 -9.56 -41.18 -27.13
CA ARG A 116 -10.00 -40.91 -28.51
C ARG A 116 -8.86 -41.29 -29.47
N PHE A 117 -9.07 -42.30 -30.29
CA PHE A 117 -8.05 -42.86 -31.20
C PHE A 117 -8.28 -42.49 -32.69
N THR A 118 -8.93 -41.36 -32.98
CA THR A 118 -9.22 -40.92 -34.36
C THR A 118 -8.33 -39.76 -34.82
N THR A 119 -8.08 -39.67 -36.12
CA THR A 119 -7.36 -38.57 -36.80
C THR A 119 -8.27 -37.41 -37.21
N THR A 120 -9.57 -37.49 -36.97
CA THR A 120 -10.56 -36.46 -37.33
C THR A 120 -10.79 -35.43 -36.21
N THR A 121 -11.26 -34.24 -36.58
CA THR A 121 -11.57 -33.13 -35.66
C THR A 121 -12.73 -33.46 -34.70
N GLY A 122 -12.63 -33.04 -33.43
CA GLY A 122 -13.67 -33.20 -32.39
C GLY A 122 -13.08 -33.55 -31.01
N GLY A 123 -13.82 -33.28 -29.94
CA GLY A 123 -13.36 -33.52 -28.56
C GLY A 123 -13.75 -34.90 -28.01
N GLY A 124 -13.07 -35.33 -26.95
CA GLY A 124 -13.61 -36.28 -25.97
C GLY A 124 -14.20 -35.48 -24.82
N SER A 125 -15.40 -35.82 -24.37
CA SER A 125 -16.10 -35.08 -23.32
C SER A 125 -16.78 -36.03 -22.35
N VAL A 126 -16.65 -35.75 -21.05
CA VAL A 126 -17.55 -36.32 -20.04
C VAL A 126 -18.68 -35.32 -19.87
N ASN A 127 -19.86 -35.64 -20.39
CA ASN A 127 -21.03 -34.79 -20.29
C ASN A 127 -21.97 -35.33 -19.24
N PHE A 128 -22.52 -34.41 -18.44
CA PHE A 128 -23.53 -34.73 -17.46
C PHE A 128 -24.77 -33.89 -17.77
N PHE A 129 -25.86 -34.56 -18.13
CA PHE A 129 -27.13 -33.91 -18.49
C PHE A 129 -28.23 -34.32 -17.52
N ARG A 130 -29.19 -33.43 -17.30
CA ARG A 130 -30.52 -33.87 -16.84
C ARG A 130 -31.24 -34.63 -17.97
N PRO A 131 -32.24 -35.46 -17.64
CA PRO A 131 -33.06 -36.14 -18.65
C PRO A 131 -33.72 -35.19 -19.67
N ASP A 132 -33.96 -33.94 -19.27
CA ASP A 132 -34.56 -32.89 -20.10
C ASP A 132 -33.54 -32.05 -20.91
N GLY A 133 -32.24 -32.37 -20.81
CA GLY A 133 -31.17 -31.64 -21.49
C GLY A 133 -30.80 -30.29 -20.87
N SER A 134 -31.42 -29.87 -19.76
CA SER A 134 -31.13 -28.60 -19.09
C SER A 134 -29.96 -28.73 -18.09
N GLY A 135 -28.99 -27.83 -18.20
CA GLY A 135 -27.75 -27.87 -17.43
C GLY A 135 -27.91 -27.38 -15.99
N LEU A 136 -27.68 -28.26 -15.02
CA LEU A 136 -27.12 -28.02 -13.68
C LEU A 136 -26.92 -29.41 -13.07
N LEU A 137 -25.68 -29.90 -13.07
CA LEU A 137 -25.29 -31.13 -12.39
C LEU A 137 -24.34 -30.78 -11.25
N ASP A 138 -24.61 -31.28 -10.04
CA ASP A 138 -23.66 -31.29 -8.91
C ASP A 138 -22.56 -32.32 -9.21
N ALA A 139 -21.56 -31.93 -10.01
CA ALA A 139 -20.39 -32.76 -10.28
C ALA A 139 -19.42 -32.68 -9.09
N ARG A 140 -19.61 -33.54 -8.08
CA ARG A 140 -18.69 -33.64 -6.94
C ARG A 140 -17.42 -34.38 -7.34
N ILE A 141 -16.32 -33.65 -7.52
CA ILE A 141 -14.97 -34.22 -7.66
C ILE A 141 -14.25 -34.09 -6.32
N GLY A 142 -14.58 -34.99 -5.39
CA GLY A 142 -13.97 -35.06 -4.06
C GLY A 142 -13.04 -36.27 -3.96
N LEU A 143 -11.80 -36.04 -3.53
CA LEU A 143 -10.89 -37.10 -3.08
C LEU A 143 -10.74 -36.98 -1.56
N ASN A 144 -10.98 -38.06 -0.82
CA ASN A 144 -10.76 -38.12 0.63
C ASN A 144 -9.26 -37.91 0.93
N GLY A 145 -8.85 -36.67 1.18
CA GLY A 145 -7.50 -36.31 1.62
C GLY A 145 -6.44 -36.19 0.51
N GLN A 146 -6.82 -36.02 -0.76
CA GLN A 146 -5.89 -35.75 -1.88
C GLN A 146 -6.31 -34.48 -2.62
N SER A 147 -5.35 -33.79 -3.25
CA SER A 147 -5.63 -32.58 -4.03
C SER A 147 -6.48 -32.91 -5.27
N SER A 148 -7.66 -32.30 -5.38
CA SER A 148 -8.39 -32.21 -6.66
C SER A 148 -7.75 -31.10 -7.51
N TYR A 149 -7.16 -31.42 -8.67
CA TYR A 149 -6.65 -30.43 -9.61
C TYR A 149 -7.13 -30.71 -11.04
N PHE A 150 -7.48 -29.66 -11.78
CA PHE A 150 -7.81 -29.73 -13.20
C PHE A 150 -6.55 -29.45 -14.01
N GLN A 151 -5.85 -30.49 -14.48
CA GLN A 151 -4.69 -30.32 -15.35
C GLN A 151 -5.15 -30.28 -16.81
N THR A 152 -5.13 -29.10 -17.41
CA THR A 152 -5.56 -28.89 -18.80
C THR A 152 -4.46 -29.17 -19.83
N LEU A 153 -3.24 -29.58 -19.41
CA LEU A 153 -2.10 -29.94 -20.28
C LEU A 153 -1.84 -28.89 -21.38
N GLY A 154 -1.89 -27.60 -21.01
CA GLY A 154 -1.75 -26.46 -21.93
C GLY A 154 -3.07 -25.86 -22.43
N GLY A 155 -4.21 -26.47 -22.12
CA GLY A 155 -5.55 -25.91 -22.33
C GLY A 155 -5.91 -24.81 -21.32
N LYS A 156 -7.02 -24.12 -21.57
CA LYS A 156 -7.52 -23.01 -20.74
C LYS A 156 -8.77 -23.43 -19.96
N PHE A 157 -8.96 -22.89 -18.76
CA PHE A 157 -10.10 -23.15 -17.88
C PHE A 157 -11.16 -22.05 -18.01
N GLY A 158 -12.36 -22.40 -18.47
CA GLY A 158 -13.48 -21.48 -18.64
C GLY A 158 -14.53 -21.63 -17.54
N ILE A 159 -14.96 -20.53 -16.93
CA ILE A 159 -16.12 -20.49 -16.02
C ILE A 159 -17.20 -19.67 -16.71
N GLY A 160 -18.34 -20.27 -17.05
CA GLY A 160 -19.41 -19.58 -17.80
C GLY A 160 -19.09 -19.30 -19.28
N THR A 161 -18.01 -19.85 -19.84
CA THR A 161 -17.65 -19.75 -21.26
C THR A 161 -17.04 -21.05 -21.80
N SER A 162 -17.35 -21.38 -23.05
CA SER A 162 -16.75 -22.52 -23.78
C SER A 162 -15.52 -22.11 -24.60
N THR A 163 -15.18 -20.82 -24.65
CA THR A 163 -14.05 -20.27 -25.45
C THR A 163 -13.15 -19.36 -24.61
N PRO A 164 -12.45 -19.91 -23.60
CA PRO A 164 -11.56 -19.12 -22.75
C PRO A 164 -10.43 -18.44 -23.57
N ALA A 165 -10.25 -17.13 -23.38
CA ALA A 165 -9.25 -16.34 -24.09
C ALA A 165 -7.87 -16.39 -23.40
N VAL A 166 -7.84 -16.68 -22.11
CA VAL A 166 -6.66 -16.80 -21.25
C VAL A 166 -6.74 -18.07 -20.40
N SER A 167 -5.66 -18.43 -19.70
CA SER A 167 -5.55 -19.69 -18.93
C SER A 167 -6.69 -19.91 -17.94
N VAL A 168 -7.22 -18.84 -17.34
CA VAL A 168 -8.47 -18.87 -16.55
C VAL A 168 -9.35 -17.72 -17.04
N HIS A 169 -10.47 -18.02 -17.69
CA HIS A 169 -11.40 -17.02 -18.21
C HIS A 169 -12.79 -17.25 -17.62
N ALA A 170 -13.22 -16.37 -16.74
CA ALA A 170 -14.59 -16.36 -16.23
C ALA A 170 -15.42 -15.34 -17.00
N VAL A 171 -16.58 -15.75 -17.51
CA VAL A 171 -17.59 -14.88 -18.13
C VAL A 171 -18.85 -14.97 -17.28
N GLY A 172 -19.15 -13.89 -16.56
CA GLY A 172 -20.23 -13.76 -15.59
C GLY A 172 -20.07 -12.48 -14.78
N ASN A 173 -20.96 -12.22 -13.83
CA ASN A 173 -20.96 -10.96 -13.07
C ASN A 173 -19.91 -10.91 -11.94
N ARG A 174 -19.58 -12.07 -11.34
CA ARG A 174 -18.74 -12.17 -10.14
C ARG A 174 -17.93 -13.46 -10.09
N LEU A 175 -16.74 -13.38 -9.49
CA LEU A 175 -15.94 -14.52 -9.03
C LEU A 175 -15.61 -14.33 -7.55
N ARG A 176 -16.03 -15.28 -6.69
CA ARG A 176 -15.95 -15.15 -5.22
C ARG A 176 -15.22 -16.32 -4.58
N LEU A 177 -14.43 -16.01 -3.55
CA LEU A 177 -13.93 -16.96 -2.54
C LEU A 177 -14.56 -16.59 -1.20
N SER A 178 -15.23 -17.54 -0.54
CA SER A 178 -15.88 -17.32 0.76
C SER A 178 -15.42 -18.33 1.81
N THR A 179 -15.63 -17.99 3.08
CA THR A 179 -15.35 -18.91 4.18
C THR A 179 -16.47 -19.96 4.29
N PRO A 180 -16.15 -21.27 4.41
CA PRO A 180 -17.18 -22.28 4.60
C PRO A 180 -18.03 -21.99 5.84
N GLY A 181 -19.36 -21.87 5.67
CA GLY A 181 -20.30 -21.60 6.75
C GLY A 181 -20.46 -20.11 7.13
N ASP A 182 -19.78 -19.19 6.45
CA ASP A 182 -19.96 -17.74 6.62
C ASP A 182 -20.00 -17.05 5.26
N ASP A 183 -21.22 -16.91 4.71
CA ASP A 183 -21.48 -16.32 3.39
C ASP A 183 -21.18 -14.81 3.33
N ASN A 184 -21.02 -14.16 4.48
CA ASN A 184 -20.68 -12.74 4.57
C ASN A 184 -19.17 -12.49 4.57
N ARG A 185 -18.34 -13.53 4.82
CA ARG A 185 -16.89 -13.39 4.78
C ARG A 185 -16.34 -13.87 3.43
N PHE A 186 -16.03 -12.91 2.56
CA PHE A 186 -15.55 -13.20 1.21
C PHE A 186 -14.57 -12.17 0.66
N ILE A 187 -13.84 -12.60 -0.37
CA ILE A 187 -13.19 -11.72 -1.34
C ILE A 187 -13.77 -12.04 -2.73
N GLU A 188 -14.12 -11.00 -3.49
CA GLU A 188 -14.65 -11.19 -4.86
C GLU A 188 -14.12 -10.17 -5.85
N MET A 189 -14.08 -10.60 -7.12
CA MET A 189 -13.94 -9.73 -8.29
C MET A 189 -15.32 -9.55 -8.92
N ARG A 190 -15.71 -8.31 -9.19
CA ARG A 190 -17.06 -8.00 -9.70
C ARG A 190 -16.97 -7.16 -10.96
N THR A 191 -17.80 -7.50 -11.94
CA THR A 191 -17.97 -6.77 -13.20
C THR A 191 -19.41 -6.29 -13.40
N ASP A 192 -20.29 -6.48 -12.40
CA ASP A 192 -21.63 -5.89 -12.42
C ASP A 192 -21.57 -4.43 -11.93
N GLY A 193 -22.09 -3.49 -12.72
CA GLY A 193 -22.05 -2.05 -12.41
C GLY A 193 -21.20 -1.22 -13.39
N ASN A 194 -20.89 0.01 -13.01
CA ASN A 194 -20.08 0.93 -13.83
C ASN A 194 -18.57 0.72 -13.62
N GLU A 195 -18.18 0.00 -12.56
CA GLU A 195 -16.80 -0.23 -12.15
C GLU A 195 -16.46 -1.73 -12.08
N LEU A 196 -15.18 -2.04 -12.33
CA LEU A 196 -14.56 -3.31 -11.99
C LEU A 196 -13.90 -3.16 -10.61
N ASP A 197 -14.34 -3.91 -9.62
CA ASP A 197 -13.82 -3.82 -8.26
C ASP A 197 -13.30 -5.16 -7.69
N LEU A 198 -12.41 -5.02 -6.70
CA LEU A 198 -12.06 -6.05 -5.74
C LEU A 198 -12.74 -5.68 -4.42
N ASN A 199 -13.61 -6.56 -3.92
CA ASN A 199 -14.41 -6.29 -2.73
C ASN A 199 -14.13 -7.32 -1.64
N ALA A 200 -13.89 -6.83 -0.42
CA ALA A 200 -13.77 -7.64 0.79
C ALA A 200 -14.95 -7.31 1.73
N ASN A 201 -15.62 -8.35 2.24
CA ASN A 201 -16.71 -8.19 3.20
C ASN A 201 -16.45 -9.03 4.47
N GLY A 202 -16.88 -8.52 5.62
CA GLY A 202 -16.73 -9.20 6.91
C GLY A 202 -15.32 -9.13 7.51
N GLY A 203 -14.40 -8.30 6.99
CA GLY A 203 -13.05 -8.09 7.51
C GLY A 203 -12.22 -7.09 6.70
N ASP A 204 -10.98 -6.84 7.13
CA ASP A 204 -10.03 -5.96 6.45
C ASP A 204 -9.43 -6.61 5.19
N LEU A 205 -9.13 -5.81 4.16
CA LEU A 205 -8.38 -6.23 2.98
C LEU A 205 -6.87 -5.97 3.19
N TYR A 206 -6.08 -7.03 3.35
CA TYR A 206 -4.63 -6.95 3.45
C TYR A 206 -3.97 -7.12 2.07
N LEU A 207 -3.32 -6.07 1.57
CA LEU A 207 -2.43 -6.14 0.41
C LEU A 207 -0.99 -6.25 0.91
N HIS A 208 -0.36 -7.42 0.77
CA HIS A 208 1.01 -7.66 1.23
C HIS A 208 1.79 -8.54 0.26
N ALA A 209 3.12 -8.42 0.29
CA ALA A 209 4.04 -9.29 -0.42
C ALA A 209 5.01 -9.91 0.60
N ASN A 210 5.15 -11.24 0.60
CA ASN A 210 6.12 -11.93 1.48
C ASN A 210 7.57 -11.63 1.07
N THR A 211 7.78 -11.38 -0.22
CA THR A 211 9.07 -10.99 -0.81
C THR A 211 8.81 -9.94 -1.88
N GLY A 212 9.61 -8.87 -1.92
CA GLY A 212 9.47 -7.79 -2.90
C GLY A 212 8.46 -6.70 -2.49
N ASN A 213 7.97 -5.93 -3.46
CA ASN A 213 7.14 -4.74 -3.24
C ASN A 213 5.69 -4.99 -3.65
N VAL A 214 4.74 -4.40 -2.92
CA VAL A 214 3.36 -4.22 -3.40
C VAL A 214 3.32 -2.96 -4.25
N GLN A 215 3.12 -3.10 -5.55
CA GLN A 215 3.02 -1.98 -6.49
C GLN A 215 1.56 -1.72 -6.86
N VAL A 216 1.07 -0.51 -6.57
CA VAL A 216 -0.25 -0.02 -7.01
C VAL A 216 0.00 1.12 -8.00
N ALA A 217 -0.19 0.84 -9.28
CA ALA A 217 0.05 1.80 -10.36
C ALA A 217 -1.25 2.05 -11.15
N SER A 218 -1.54 3.31 -11.47
CA SER A 218 -2.76 3.70 -12.18
C SER A 218 -2.61 3.76 -13.71
N PHE A 219 -1.40 3.55 -14.25
CA PHE A 219 -1.08 3.55 -15.69
C PHE A 219 -1.78 4.67 -16.50
N GLY A 220 -1.70 5.91 -16.02
CA GLY A 220 -2.33 7.07 -16.65
C GLY A 220 -3.61 7.55 -15.95
N GLY A 221 -4.22 6.72 -15.09
CA GLY A 221 -5.35 7.09 -14.23
C GLY A 221 -4.94 7.64 -12.86
N HIS A 222 -5.79 7.41 -11.86
CA HIS A 222 -5.62 7.85 -10.46
C HIS A 222 -5.68 6.66 -9.49
N VAL A 223 -5.01 6.75 -8.34
CA VAL A 223 -5.15 5.84 -7.20
C VAL A 223 -5.98 6.56 -6.14
N ILE A 224 -7.15 6.03 -5.81
CA ILE A 224 -8.10 6.67 -4.88
C ILE A 224 -8.23 5.84 -3.62
N LEU A 225 -8.09 6.49 -2.47
CA LEU A 225 -8.40 5.90 -1.16
C LEU A 225 -9.60 6.65 -0.59
N GLY A 226 -10.78 6.02 -0.61
CA GLY A 226 -12.06 6.63 -0.22
C GLY A 226 -13.02 6.83 -1.40
N GLN A 227 -14.12 7.57 -1.19
CA GLN A 227 -15.18 7.76 -2.17
C GLN A 227 -15.08 9.14 -2.85
N VAL A 228 -14.21 9.24 -3.85
CA VAL A 228 -14.02 10.46 -4.64
C VAL A 228 -14.74 10.33 -5.98
N ALA A 229 -15.69 11.23 -6.26
CA ALA A 229 -16.47 11.21 -7.50
C ALA A 229 -15.69 11.69 -8.72
N THR A 230 -14.81 12.69 -8.54
CA THR A 230 -14.02 13.30 -9.63
C THR A 230 -12.58 13.55 -9.17
N PRO A 231 -11.69 12.55 -9.27
CA PRO A 231 -10.31 12.70 -8.86
C PRO A 231 -9.58 13.79 -9.65
N THR A 232 -8.78 14.59 -8.96
CA THR A 232 -7.96 15.63 -9.59
C THR A 232 -6.47 15.30 -9.57
N ASP A 233 -6.03 14.53 -8.55
CA ASP A 233 -4.63 14.18 -8.34
C ASP A 233 -4.35 12.69 -8.61
N LYS A 234 -3.07 12.35 -8.88
CA LYS A 234 -2.67 10.96 -9.17
C LYS A 234 -2.87 10.01 -7.99
N LEU A 235 -2.71 10.51 -6.77
CA LEU A 235 -3.08 9.82 -5.53
C LEU A 235 -3.98 10.77 -4.74
N GLU A 236 -5.24 10.40 -4.54
CA GLU A 236 -6.19 11.20 -3.78
C GLU A 236 -6.76 10.37 -2.62
N VAL A 237 -6.68 10.93 -1.41
CA VAL A 237 -7.16 10.29 -0.19
C VAL A 237 -8.28 11.14 0.39
N GLN A 238 -9.52 10.63 0.34
CA GLN A 238 -10.64 11.26 1.02
C GLN A 238 -10.70 10.77 2.47
N GLY A 239 -10.06 11.53 3.36
CA GLY A 239 -9.95 11.21 4.79
C GLY A 239 -8.53 11.46 5.29
N SER A 240 -8.15 10.78 6.39
CA SER A 240 -6.82 10.87 6.96
C SER A 240 -5.93 9.72 6.46
N ALA A 241 -4.73 10.04 5.97
CA ALA A 241 -3.69 9.05 5.73
C ALA A 241 -2.70 9.06 6.91
N LYS A 242 -2.53 7.93 7.58
CA LYS A 242 -1.48 7.74 8.59
C LYS A 242 -0.43 6.79 8.04
N VAL A 243 0.82 7.24 7.96
CA VAL A 243 1.97 6.40 7.58
C VAL A 243 2.78 6.09 8.83
N TYR A 244 3.01 4.81 9.11
CA TYR A 244 3.90 4.34 10.17
C TYR A 244 5.22 3.87 9.55
N GLY A 245 6.35 4.36 10.05
CA GLY A 245 7.69 4.00 9.58
C GLY A 245 8.67 5.17 9.68
N TYR A 246 9.97 4.88 9.52
CA TYR A 246 11.03 5.88 9.72
C TYR A 246 11.16 6.90 8.57
N ASP A 247 10.70 6.58 7.35
CA ASP A 247 10.91 7.41 6.16
C ASP A 247 9.67 7.44 5.23
N ALA A 248 8.59 8.10 5.64
CA ALA A 248 7.49 8.42 4.73
C ALA A 248 7.90 9.60 3.83
N VAL A 249 8.24 9.32 2.58
CA VAL A 249 8.61 10.34 1.58
C VAL A 249 7.50 10.46 0.56
N VAL A 250 6.82 11.60 0.50
CA VAL A 250 5.99 11.95 -0.66
C VAL A 250 6.92 12.56 -1.70
N HIS A 251 7.38 11.71 -2.61
CA HIS A 251 8.25 12.08 -3.71
C HIS A 251 7.43 12.59 -4.90
N SER A 252 7.69 13.82 -5.32
CA SER A 252 7.16 14.42 -6.54
C SER A 252 8.30 14.74 -7.49
N ARG A 253 8.07 14.62 -8.80
CA ARG A 253 9.02 15.02 -9.85
C ARG A 253 8.28 15.91 -10.83
N ASN A 254 8.85 17.07 -11.15
CA ASN A 254 8.26 17.95 -12.17
C ASN A 254 8.64 17.51 -13.58
N THR A 255 8.10 18.21 -14.59
CA THR A 255 8.35 17.94 -16.02
C THR A 255 9.78 18.23 -16.48
N LEU A 256 10.62 18.80 -15.62
CA LEU A 256 12.04 19.09 -15.86
C LEU A 256 12.96 18.08 -15.15
N ASP A 257 12.41 16.94 -14.70
CA ASP A 257 13.11 15.92 -13.91
C ASP A 257 13.68 16.43 -12.57
N GLN A 258 13.11 17.52 -12.04
CA GLN A 258 13.47 18.03 -10.72
C GLN A 258 12.59 17.38 -9.67
N ASP A 259 13.24 16.92 -8.61
CA ASP A 259 12.61 16.18 -7.53
C ASP A 259 12.25 17.11 -6.36
N PHE A 260 11.02 16.97 -5.84
CA PHE A 260 10.50 17.65 -4.66
C PHE A 260 10.01 16.60 -3.67
N ASP A 261 10.56 16.60 -2.46
CA ASP A 261 10.16 15.66 -1.42
C ASP A 261 9.47 16.44 -0.30
N LEU A 262 8.21 16.10 -0.01
CA LEU A 262 7.59 16.47 1.25
C LEU A 262 7.92 15.37 2.25
N ILE A 263 8.86 15.64 3.14
CA ILE A 263 9.36 14.71 4.15
C ILE A 263 8.74 15.05 5.50
N GLY A 264 7.97 14.10 6.04
CA GLY A 264 7.63 14.01 7.47
C GLY A 264 7.42 12.52 7.77
N THR A 265 8.12 11.88 8.70
CA THR A 265 8.35 12.20 10.11
C THR A 265 9.66 11.53 10.60
N TYR A 266 10.35 12.07 11.61
CA TYR A 266 11.33 11.30 12.38
C TYR A 266 10.73 10.86 13.72
N GLN A 267 10.70 9.54 13.94
CA GLN A 267 10.42 8.94 15.24
C GLN A 267 11.69 8.98 16.09
N GLY A 268 11.85 10.04 16.89
CA GLY A 268 12.88 10.07 17.91
C GLY A 268 13.24 11.45 18.43
N TRP A 269 12.48 11.94 19.42
CA TRP A 269 12.92 12.75 20.59
C TRP A 269 11.92 13.83 21.02
N ASP A 270 10.96 14.24 20.17
CA ASP A 270 9.81 15.06 20.60
C ASP A 270 8.52 14.66 19.87
N PRO A 271 7.53 14.05 20.56
CA PRO A 271 6.24 13.69 19.96
C PRO A 271 5.36 14.90 19.56
N ASN A 272 5.79 16.14 19.84
CA ASN A 272 5.03 17.37 19.54
C ASN A 272 5.60 18.22 18.39
N ALA A 273 6.61 17.73 17.66
CA ALA A 273 7.27 18.49 16.58
C ALA A 273 6.76 18.13 15.17
N VAL A 274 6.68 19.13 14.28
CA VAL A 274 6.42 18.95 12.84
C VAL A 274 7.72 19.22 12.07
N TYR A 275 8.28 18.19 11.44
CA TYR A 275 9.48 18.31 10.59
C TYR A 275 9.06 18.58 9.15
N ILE A 276 9.41 19.75 8.61
CA ILE A 276 9.06 20.17 7.24
C ILE A 276 10.28 20.01 6.29
N SER A 277 11.49 19.80 6.82
CA SER A 277 12.72 19.49 6.07
C SER A 277 13.80 18.96 7.02
N GLY A 278 14.34 17.77 6.76
CA GLY A 278 15.39 17.15 7.58
C GLY A 278 16.75 17.12 6.87
N TYR A 279 17.82 17.46 7.59
CA TYR A 279 19.22 17.24 7.19
C TYR A 279 19.55 15.74 7.32
N ASN A 280 19.93 15.10 6.20
CA ASN A 280 20.27 13.68 6.18
C ASN A 280 21.78 13.49 6.46
N ALA A 281 22.14 13.35 7.73
CA ALA A 281 23.51 13.06 8.15
C ALA A 281 23.79 11.54 8.10
N ARG A 282 24.22 11.05 6.92
CA ARG A 282 24.81 9.71 6.66
C ARG A 282 23.84 8.52 6.86
N ASN A 283 23.44 7.80 5.82
CA ASN A 283 24.32 6.82 5.13
C ASN A 283 23.73 6.39 3.77
N THR A 284 24.32 6.87 2.66
CA THR A 284 24.37 6.21 1.31
C THR A 284 23.05 5.99 0.53
N PRO A 285 23.12 5.89 -0.81
CA PRO A 285 23.29 6.92 -1.84
C PRO A 285 21.96 7.39 -2.46
N GLY A 286 21.81 8.72 -2.57
CA GLY A 286 20.65 9.41 -3.13
C GLY A 286 20.40 10.74 -2.41
N LEU A 287 21.45 11.58 -2.30
CA LEU A 287 21.47 12.81 -1.50
C LEU A 287 20.42 13.83 -2.00
N LYS A 288 19.21 13.79 -1.42
CA LYS A 288 18.24 14.88 -1.52
C LYS A 288 18.22 15.62 -0.21
N ASN A 289 19.14 16.58 -0.09
CA ASN A 289 19.17 17.48 1.05
C ASN A 289 18.18 18.60 0.77
N THR A 290 17.04 18.60 1.44
CA THR A 290 16.20 19.81 1.47
C THR A 290 16.96 20.87 2.25
N ARG A 291 17.60 21.79 1.52
CA ARG A 291 18.52 22.79 2.10
C ARG A 291 17.79 23.95 2.76
N ASN A 292 16.58 24.26 2.27
CA ASN A 292 15.79 25.40 2.69
C ASN A 292 14.33 24.99 2.91
N VAL A 293 13.70 25.54 3.95
CA VAL A 293 12.24 25.56 4.13
C VAL A 293 11.73 26.89 3.63
N TYR A 294 10.74 26.88 2.75
CA TYR A 294 10.05 28.07 2.30
C TYR A 294 8.58 27.99 2.71
N VAL A 295 8.05 29.05 3.29
CA VAL A 295 6.62 29.26 3.49
C VAL A 295 6.22 30.45 2.62
N GLY A 296 5.22 30.25 1.76
CA GLY A 296 4.82 31.22 0.74
C GLY A 296 5.04 30.71 -0.69
N GLY A 297 4.86 31.61 -1.66
CA GLY A 297 5.12 31.34 -3.08
C GLY A 297 6.57 31.67 -3.47
N ALA A 298 7.05 31.08 -4.56
CA ALA A 298 8.37 31.40 -5.10
C ALA A 298 8.45 32.88 -5.52
N GLY A 299 9.42 33.62 -4.99
CA GLY A 299 9.55 35.07 -5.18
C GLY A 299 8.57 35.91 -4.36
N SER A 300 7.81 35.30 -3.44
CA SER A 300 6.92 35.95 -2.48
C SER A 300 6.96 35.18 -1.14
N GLU A 301 8.16 34.81 -0.71
CA GLU A 301 8.44 34.04 0.49
C GLU A 301 8.08 34.86 1.73
N THR A 302 7.20 34.34 2.59
CA THR A 302 6.85 34.98 3.86
C THR A 302 7.77 34.54 4.99
N LEU A 303 8.26 33.30 4.94
CA LEU A 303 9.30 32.77 5.82
C LEU A 303 10.25 31.91 5.01
N VAL A 304 11.54 32.11 5.22
CA VAL A 304 12.59 31.23 4.71
C VAL A 304 13.48 30.76 5.84
N VAL A 305 13.77 29.46 5.87
CA VAL A 305 14.75 28.86 6.78
C VAL A 305 15.81 28.19 5.93
N ASP A 306 16.99 28.79 5.88
CA ASP A 306 18.17 28.18 5.27
C ASP A 306 18.87 27.32 6.31
N LEU A 307 18.62 26.01 6.23
CA LEU A 307 19.15 25.04 7.19
C LEU A 307 20.65 24.81 6.99
N MET A 308 21.17 25.06 5.78
CA MET A 308 22.59 24.89 5.48
C MET A 308 23.44 25.98 6.14
N ASN A 309 22.94 27.22 6.14
CA ASN A 309 23.65 28.38 6.70
C ASN A 309 23.11 28.81 8.07
N GLU A 310 22.09 28.10 8.58
CA GLU A 310 21.38 28.35 9.84
C GLU A 310 20.77 29.76 9.89
N LYS A 311 20.11 30.17 8.81
CA LYS A 311 19.51 31.50 8.70
C LYS A 311 17.99 31.43 8.65
N VAL A 312 17.36 32.45 9.20
CA VAL A 312 15.91 32.66 9.14
C VAL A 312 15.62 34.04 8.54
N GLY A 313 14.76 34.09 7.54
CA GLY A 313 14.28 35.31 6.93
C GLY A 313 12.77 35.42 7.08
N VAL A 314 12.27 36.55 7.58
CA VAL A 314 10.84 36.86 7.68
C VAL A 314 10.53 38.02 6.73
N GLY A 315 9.70 37.78 5.73
CA GLY A 315 9.41 38.77 4.68
C GLY A 315 10.59 39.08 3.75
N VAL A 316 11.63 38.24 3.74
CA VAL A 316 12.82 38.40 2.89
C VAL A 316 13.16 37.11 2.16
N LEU A 317 13.80 37.23 1.00
CA LEU A 317 14.33 36.10 0.23
C LEU A 317 15.59 35.54 0.89
N ALA A 318 15.88 34.24 0.66
CA ALA A 318 17.13 33.61 1.16
C ALA A 318 18.40 34.38 0.72
N SER A 319 18.40 34.89 -0.52
CA SER A 319 19.51 35.67 -1.08
C SER A 319 19.68 37.05 -0.45
N GLU A 320 18.66 37.57 0.22
CA GLU A 320 18.67 38.90 0.84
C GLU A 320 19.19 38.85 2.28
N ILE A 321 19.27 37.66 2.91
CA ILE A 321 19.81 37.52 4.27
C ILE A 321 21.33 37.71 4.24
N PRO A 322 21.86 38.81 4.79
CA PRO A 322 23.29 39.10 4.66
C PRO A 322 24.13 38.05 5.41
N ALA A 323 25.36 37.81 4.94
CA ALA A 323 26.21 36.72 5.42
C ALA A 323 26.47 36.75 6.93
N ALA A 324 26.57 37.93 7.52
CA ALA A 324 26.89 38.14 8.94
C ALA A 324 25.70 37.90 9.88
N TYR A 325 24.48 37.76 9.37
CA TYR A 325 23.26 37.69 10.19
C TYR A 325 22.60 36.31 10.10
N LYS A 326 22.06 35.87 11.24
CA LYS A 326 21.29 34.63 11.36
C LYS A 326 19.79 34.86 11.25
N LEU A 327 19.32 36.09 11.51
CA LEU A 327 17.92 36.50 11.39
C LEU A 327 17.83 37.81 10.61
N ALA A 328 16.99 37.86 9.58
CA ALA A 328 16.63 39.08 8.86
C ALA A 328 15.10 39.21 8.81
N VAL A 329 14.58 40.41 9.05
CA VAL A 329 13.15 40.71 9.11
C VAL A 329 12.88 41.97 8.29
N ASP A 330 12.02 41.87 7.29
CA ASP A 330 11.44 43.04 6.64
C ASP A 330 10.16 43.44 7.39
N GLY A 331 10.27 44.49 8.22
CA GLY A 331 9.20 44.96 9.10
C GLY A 331 9.62 45.16 10.56
N GLY A 332 8.65 45.52 11.40
CA GLY A 332 8.88 45.75 12.83
C GLY A 332 8.82 44.47 13.66
N ILE A 333 9.60 44.43 14.74
CA ILE A 333 9.57 43.37 15.75
C ILE A 333 9.00 43.96 17.05
N ILE A 334 7.97 43.32 17.61
CA ILE A 334 7.46 43.64 18.96
C ILE A 334 7.88 42.52 19.92
N CYS A 335 8.45 42.88 21.06
CA CYS A 335 8.85 41.95 22.12
C CYS A 335 8.66 42.59 23.49
N GLU A 336 8.36 41.80 24.51
CA GLU A 336 8.26 42.28 25.90
C GLU A 336 9.64 42.58 26.50
N GLU A 337 10.65 41.77 26.18
CA GLU A 337 12.03 41.94 26.64
C GLU A 337 13.02 41.56 25.52
N LEU A 338 14.08 42.35 25.37
CA LEU A 338 15.22 42.06 24.49
C LEU A 338 16.51 42.04 25.30
N ARG A 339 17.17 40.88 25.37
CA ARG A 339 18.48 40.73 26.02
C ARG A 339 19.60 40.69 24.97
N VAL A 340 20.35 41.79 24.86
CA VAL A 340 21.53 41.85 23.99
C VAL A 340 22.78 41.46 24.79
N ARG A 341 23.37 40.32 24.46
CA ARG A 341 24.65 39.88 25.06
C ARG A 341 25.82 40.46 24.27
N ASN A 342 26.29 41.64 24.65
CA ASN A 342 27.54 42.19 24.12
C ASN A 342 28.73 41.48 24.78
N SER A 343 29.78 41.16 24.02
CA SER A 343 31.01 40.54 24.54
C SER A 343 32.02 41.56 25.07
N ALA A 344 31.80 42.85 24.85
CA ALA A 344 32.62 43.92 25.39
C ALA A 344 32.35 44.15 26.89
N ALA A 345 33.35 44.66 27.62
CA ALA A 345 33.18 45.10 29.00
C ALA A 345 32.20 46.29 29.09
N TRP A 346 31.39 46.30 30.15
CA TRP A 346 30.56 47.46 30.50
C TRP A 346 31.45 48.60 31.02
N PRO A 347 31.02 49.87 30.85
CA PRO A 347 31.90 51.02 30.93
C PRO A 347 32.34 51.44 32.33
N ASP A 348 32.17 50.60 33.36
CA ASP A 348 32.63 50.83 34.75
C ASP A 348 34.11 51.26 34.85
N TYR A 349 34.93 50.99 33.82
CA TYR A 349 36.29 51.49 33.72
C TYR A 349 36.40 53.03 33.78
N VAL A 350 35.32 53.76 33.45
CA VAL A 350 35.24 55.23 33.53
C VAL A 350 35.51 55.73 34.95
N PHE A 351 35.24 54.91 35.97
CA PHE A 351 35.49 55.25 37.37
C PHE A 351 36.92 54.96 37.86
N THR A 352 37.79 54.43 36.99
CA THR A 352 39.17 54.13 37.36
C THR A 352 40.07 55.34 37.13
N ASP A 353 41.15 55.46 37.91
CA ASP A 353 42.14 56.55 37.77
C ASP A 353 42.85 56.56 36.40
N ALA A 354 42.78 55.46 35.65
CA ALA A 354 43.34 55.34 34.32
C ALA A 354 42.45 55.96 33.23
N HIS A 355 41.18 56.27 33.53
CA HIS A 355 40.28 56.88 32.56
C HIS A 355 40.58 58.36 32.39
N ASN A 356 40.93 58.76 31.17
CA ASN A 356 41.17 60.16 30.84
C ASN A 356 39.84 60.89 30.56
N LEU A 357 39.19 61.37 31.62
CA LEU A 357 37.97 62.15 31.50
C LEU A 357 38.25 63.50 30.82
N MET A 358 37.74 63.69 29.60
CA MET A 358 37.83 64.96 28.89
C MET A 358 37.20 66.09 29.70
N SER A 359 37.82 67.25 29.76
CA SER A 359 37.21 68.41 30.43
C SER A 359 35.99 68.91 29.66
N LEU A 360 35.02 69.52 30.35
CA LEU A 360 33.82 70.08 29.70
C LEU A 360 34.15 71.09 28.60
N LYS A 361 35.27 71.81 28.72
CA LYS A 361 35.75 72.74 27.70
C LYS A 361 36.24 72.02 26.44
N GLU A 362 36.95 70.90 26.61
CA GLU A 362 37.38 70.06 25.47
C GLU A 362 36.18 69.37 24.82
N VAL A 363 35.20 68.93 25.60
CA VAL A 363 33.94 68.37 25.08
C VAL A 363 33.17 69.42 24.28
N GLU A 364 33.03 70.65 24.79
CA GLU A 364 32.40 71.76 24.06
C GLU A 364 33.10 72.04 22.73
N GLN A 365 34.45 72.11 22.75
CA GLN A 365 35.23 72.32 21.54
C GLN A 365 35.04 71.16 20.53
N PHE A 366 35.02 69.91 21.02
CA PHE A 366 34.79 68.75 20.16
C PHE A 366 33.42 68.78 19.51
N ILE A 367 32.37 69.13 20.27
CA ILE A 367 31.01 69.26 19.73
C ILE A 367 30.95 70.39 18.70
N ALA A 368 31.60 71.52 18.94
CA ALA A 368 31.64 72.63 17.99
C ALA A 368 32.34 72.26 16.67
N GLU A 369 33.35 71.38 16.73
CA GLU A 369 34.10 70.95 15.55
C GLU A 369 33.44 69.77 14.81
N LYS A 370 32.91 68.78 15.54
CA LYS A 370 32.43 67.50 14.97
C LYS A 370 30.92 67.38 14.91
N GLY A 371 30.18 68.16 15.71
CA GLY A 371 28.71 68.14 15.73
C GLY A 371 28.08 66.96 16.46
N HIS A 372 28.86 66.15 17.18
CA HIS A 372 28.38 65.03 18.00
C HIS A 372 29.27 64.83 19.24
N LEU A 373 28.84 63.98 20.17
CA LEU A 373 29.59 63.68 21.39
C LEU A 373 30.85 62.83 21.10
N PRO A 374 31.95 63.02 21.87
CA PRO A 374 33.12 62.15 21.80
C PRO A 374 32.75 60.69 22.04
N GLY A 375 33.21 59.80 21.15
CA GLY A 375 32.94 58.37 21.23
C GLY A 375 31.55 57.94 20.76
N MET A 376 30.70 58.86 20.30
CA MET A 376 29.43 58.54 19.63
C MET A 376 29.58 58.68 18.12
N PRO A 377 28.95 57.81 17.31
CA PRO A 377 28.94 57.99 15.86
C PRO A 377 28.12 59.23 15.47
N SER A 378 28.53 59.88 14.39
CA SER A 378 27.76 60.94 13.76
C SER A 378 26.52 60.39 13.05
N ALA A 379 25.51 61.22 12.84
CA ALA A 379 24.31 60.84 12.08
C ALA A 379 24.67 60.36 10.66
N ALA A 380 25.67 60.98 10.03
CA ALA A 380 26.14 60.60 8.69
C ALA A 380 26.80 59.22 8.66
N GLU A 381 27.56 58.85 9.71
CA GLU A 381 28.14 57.51 9.83
C GLU A 381 27.06 56.45 10.02
N VAL A 382 26.06 56.71 10.87
CA VAL A 382 24.93 55.78 11.09
C VAL A 382 24.12 55.57 9.81
N GLU A 383 23.88 56.64 9.03
CA GLU A 383 23.16 56.55 7.75
C GLU A 383 23.99 55.79 6.71
N ALA A 384 25.30 56.05 6.62
CA ALA A 384 26.20 55.36 5.70
C ALA A 384 26.32 53.85 6.00
N GLU A 385 26.26 53.46 7.29
CA GLU A 385 26.27 52.06 7.72
C GLU A 385 24.89 51.38 7.61
N GLY A 386 23.83 52.13 7.31
CA GLY A 386 22.46 51.62 7.20
C GLY A 386 21.79 51.30 8.54
N GLY A 387 22.33 51.84 9.64
CA GLY A 387 21.82 51.61 11.00
C GLY A 387 22.95 51.59 12.04
N PHE A 388 22.63 51.18 13.26
CA PHE A 388 23.61 51.01 14.33
C PHE A 388 23.36 49.72 15.13
N GLN A 389 24.40 49.23 15.79
CA GLN A 389 24.32 48.07 16.66
C GLN A 389 23.76 48.49 18.02
N VAL A 390 22.52 48.09 18.33
CA VAL A 390 21.82 48.46 19.57
C VAL A 390 22.65 48.17 20.82
N GLY A 391 23.34 47.02 20.87
CA GLY A 391 24.18 46.66 22.00
C GLY A 391 25.44 47.52 22.18
N ASP A 392 26.06 47.99 21.09
CA ASP A 392 27.22 48.89 21.18
C ASP A 392 26.78 50.32 21.52
N MET A 393 25.67 50.78 20.93
CA MET A 393 25.11 52.09 21.23
C MET A 393 24.64 52.19 22.68
N GLN A 394 23.98 51.16 23.22
CA GLN A 394 23.60 51.15 24.62
C GLN A 394 24.83 51.19 25.54
N ARG A 395 25.90 50.47 25.20
CA ARG A 395 27.17 50.51 25.96
C ARG A 395 27.78 51.91 25.95
N ARG A 396 27.92 52.54 24.79
CA ARG A 396 28.44 53.92 24.66
C ARG A 396 27.56 54.94 25.38
N LEU A 397 26.24 54.75 25.35
CA LEU A 397 25.31 55.61 26.08
C LEU A 397 25.54 55.51 27.59
N VAL A 398 25.72 54.30 28.15
CA VAL A 398 26.07 54.12 29.56
C VAL A 398 27.40 54.80 29.88
N GLU A 399 28.42 54.66 29.02
CA GLU A 399 29.72 55.31 29.20
C GLU A 399 29.58 56.84 29.30
N LYS A 400 28.81 57.46 28.40
CA LYS A 400 28.56 58.91 28.45
C LYS A 400 27.74 59.33 29.68
N VAL A 401 26.81 58.50 30.15
CA VAL A 401 26.04 58.77 31.39
C VAL A 401 26.96 58.75 32.62
N GLU A 402 27.91 57.82 32.67
CA GLU A 402 28.88 57.72 33.76
C GLU A 402 29.86 58.90 33.76
N GLU A 403 30.39 59.30 32.60
CA GLU A 403 31.21 60.51 32.45
C GLU A 403 30.44 61.78 32.84
N LEU A 404 29.18 61.90 32.42
CA LEU A 404 28.31 63.02 32.82
C LEU A 404 28.09 63.04 34.33
N THR A 405 27.99 61.86 34.95
CA THR A 405 27.86 61.73 36.41
C THR A 405 29.12 62.22 37.11
N LEU A 406 30.32 61.89 36.60
CA LEU A 406 31.59 62.41 37.12
C LEU A 406 31.67 63.94 37.03
N HIS A 407 31.29 64.52 35.89
CA HIS A 407 31.21 65.98 35.74
C HIS A 407 30.22 66.62 36.71
N THR A 408 29.06 65.98 36.93
CA THR A 408 28.05 66.48 37.85
C THR A 408 28.55 66.46 39.30
N ILE A 409 29.28 65.41 39.69
CA ILE A 409 29.93 65.31 41.01
C ILE A 409 30.97 66.42 41.18
N ASP A 410 31.81 66.67 40.18
CA ASP A 410 32.81 67.74 40.19
C ASP A 410 32.18 69.14 40.29
N VAL A 411 31.11 69.39 39.52
CA VAL A 411 30.34 70.65 39.60
C VAL A 411 29.70 70.82 40.98
N ASN A 412 29.14 69.76 41.58
CA ASN A 412 28.56 69.85 42.92
C ASN A 412 29.61 70.20 43.98
N LYS A 413 30.80 69.58 43.92
CA LYS A 413 31.92 69.92 44.82
C LYS A 413 32.33 71.38 44.72
N ARG A 414 32.48 71.91 43.49
CA ARG A 414 32.79 73.33 43.28
C ARG A 414 31.69 74.24 43.80
N ASN A 415 30.43 73.85 43.67
CA ASN A 415 29.30 74.63 44.19
C ASN A 415 29.31 74.67 45.73
N GLU A 416 29.57 73.54 46.39
CA GLU A 416 29.74 73.48 47.85
C GLU A 416 30.90 74.36 48.34
N GLU A 417 32.04 74.34 47.62
CA GLU A 417 33.19 75.21 47.91
C GLU A 417 32.84 76.70 47.73
N LEU A 418 32.17 77.05 46.63
CA LEU A 418 31.71 78.42 46.39
C LEU A 418 30.72 78.89 47.45
N GLN A 419 29.80 78.03 47.89
CA GLN A 419 28.86 78.34 48.97
C GLN A 419 29.59 78.56 50.30
N ALA A 420 30.59 77.73 50.62
CA ALA A 420 31.41 77.91 51.82
C ALA A 420 32.19 79.23 51.77
N GLN A 421 32.80 79.56 50.64
CA GLN A 421 33.50 80.83 50.44
C GLN A 421 32.54 82.03 50.54
N LEU A 422 31.33 81.92 49.97
CA LEU A 422 30.31 82.94 50.07
C LEU A 422 29.88 83.17 51.52
N GLN A 423 29.71 82.09 52.28
CA GLN A 423 29.35 82.17 53.69
C GLN A 423 30.44 82.83 54.54
N GLN A 424 31.72 82.53 54.26
CA GLN A 424 32.87 83.20 54.88
C GLN A 424 32.93 84.69 54.52
N ALA A 425 32.68 85.04 53.25
CA ALA A 425 32.64 86.44 52.81
C ALA A 425 31.52 87.21 53.51
N ILE A 426 30.32 86.63 53.64
CA ILE A 426 29.19 87.22 54.37
C ILE A 426 29.56 87.46 55.85
N GLN A 427 30.21 86.48 56.50
CA GLN A 427 30.67 86.64 57.89
C GLN A 427 31.67 87.78 58.04
N LEU A 428 32.65 87.88 57.14
CA LEU A 428 33.65 88.95 57.16
C LEU A 428 33.00 90.33 56.94
N ILE A 429 32.06 90.43 55.99
CA ILE A 429 31.31 91.68 55.74
C ILE A 429 30.55 92.11 57.00
N ASN A 430 29.85 91.18 57.68
CA ASN A 430 29.13 91.49 58.91
C ASN A 430 30.07 91.98 60.04
N GLN A 431 31.25 91.35 60.18
CA GLN A 431 32.26 91.79 61.15
C GLN A 431 32.80 93.19 60.82
N LEU A 432 33.02 93.50 59.54
CA LEU A 432 33.47 94.82 59.11
C LEU A 432 32.37 95.88 59.33
N GLN A 433 31.10 95.57 59.03
CA GLN A 433 29.98 96.47 59.32
C GLN A 433 29.88 96.81 60.81
N GLN A 434 29.96 95.80 61.69
CA GLN A 434 29.97 96.03 63.15
C GLN A 434 31.14 96.91 63.60
N ARG A 435 32.33 96.76 62.98
CA ARG A 435 33.48 97.62 63.27
C ARG A 435 33.27 99.06 62.79
N VAL A 436 32.63 99.26 61.64
CA VAL A 436 32.32 100.60 61.12
C VAL A 436 31.28 101.29 62.02
N GLU A 437 30.18 100.61 62.38
CA GLU A 437 29.17 101.16 63.30
C GLU A 437 29.75 101.52 64.69
N GLY A 438 30.76 100.77 65.14
CA GLY A 438 31.48 101.05 66.38
C GLY A 438 32.45 102.24 66.31
N LEU A 439 32.83 102.68 65.09
CA LEU A 439 33.70 103.85 64.86
C LEU A 439 32.89 105.13 64.58
N GLU A 440 31.62 105.00 64.20
CA GLU A 440 30.69 106.12 63.94
C GLU A 440 29.94 106.60 65.20
N LYS A 441 30.09 105.91 66.34
CA LYS A 441 29.68 106.37 67.68
C LYS A 441 30.86 106.98 68.42
#